data_AF-M4YN34-F1
#
_entry.id   AF-M4YN34-F1
#
_cell.length_a   1.000
_cell.length_b   1.000
_cell.length_c   1.000
_cell.angle_alpha   90.00
_cell.angle_beta   90.00
_cell.angle_gamma   90.00
#
_symmetry.space_group_name_H-M   'P 1'
#
loop_
_entity.id
_entity.type
_entity.pdbx_description
1 polymer ?
#
loop_
_entity_poly.entity_id
_entity_poly.type
_entity_poly.pdbx_seq_one_letter_code
_entity_poly.pdbx_strand_id
1 'polypeptide(L)'
;MVLIIDTETTGLRGIPEDRVLEIGIAEYDEVSGKISPVYSEMIRYDDIVEFDSKYVNPDGSRRIWIYRNSDMRVEDTLNAPKDLDTVVKEVREIVSGKEVTSYNVGFDFGKFLYQEPWNIRNMVTRKIDIMKLATTKVYELADSDSIEDKGLQERLLREREDSCYPEKWVRSIDAYRVLCPEDPMGLEGMRHRAIDDAVMEGWILKQLVY
;
A
#
# COMPACT_ATOMS: atom_id res chain seq x y z
N MET A 1 -18.12 2.23 6.57
CA MET A 1 -17.46 2.15 5.24
C MET A 1 -16.11 2.79 5.38
N VAL A 2 -15.07 2.09 4.98
CA VAL A 2 -13.68 2.53 5.11
C VAL A 2 -13.02 2.46 3.75
N LEU A 3 -12.37 3.53 3.32
CA LEU A 3 -11.54 3.52 2.12
C LEU A 3 -10.12 3.09 2.49
N ILE A 4 -9.59 2.14 1.73
CA ILE A 4 -8.23 1.66 1.84
C ILE A 4 -7.48 2.20 0.64
N ILE A 5 -6.41 2.95 0.89
CA ILE A 5 -5.63 3.64 -0.15
C ILE A 5 -4.22 3.08 -0.13
N ASP A 6 -3.73 2.65 -1.29
CA ASP A 6 -2.34 2.26 -1.48
C ASP A 6 -1.70 3.08 -2.61
N THR A 7 -0.39 3.30 -2.51
CA THR A 7 0.37 4.10 -3.47
C THR A 7 1.62 3.40 -3.97
N GLU A 8 1.78 3.36 -5.29
CA GLU A 8 3.08 3.07 -5.89
C GLU A 8 3.85 4.36 -6.09
N THR A 9 5.14 4.34 -5.77
CA THR A 9 5.95 5.57 -5.68
C THR A 9 7.32 5.42 -6.33
N THR A 10 7.96 6.54 -6.64
CA THR A 10 9.33 6.54 -7.19
C THR A 10 10.37 6.00 -6.20
N GLY A 11 10.07 6.08 -4.90
CA GLY A 11 10.95 5.62 -3.83
C GLY A 11 10.42 5.92 -2.44
N LEU A 12 11.30 5.81 -1.44
CA LEU A 12 10.88 5.68 -0.03
C LEU A 12 11.04 6.94 0.83
N ARG A 13 11.51 8.06 0.27
CA ARG A 13 11.77 9.30 1.02
C ARG A 13 10.51 10.11 1.24
N GLY A 14 9.60 10.13 0.27
CA GLY A 14 8.38 10.94 0.33
C GLY A 14 8.50 12.25 -0.45
N ILE A 15 7.46 13.08 -0.39
CA ILE A 15 7.46 14.41 -0.99
C ILE A 15 8.37 15.35 -0.17
N PRO A 16 9.22 16.19 -0.83
CA PRO A 16 9.26 16.48 -2.26
C PRO A 16 10.23 15.62 -3.11
N GLU A 17 10.99 14.71 -2.52
CA GLU A 17 12.00 13.92 -3.24
C GLU A 17 11.40 12.86 -4.18
N ASP A 18 10.24 12.32 -3.80
CA ASP A 18 9.53 11.25 -4.49
C ASP A 18 8.17 11.70 -5.01
N ARG A 19 7.65 10.91 -5.96
CA ARG A 19 6.34 11.09 -6.57
C ARG A 19 5.51 9.82 -6.42
N VAL A 20 4.20 9.99 -6.28
CA VAL A 20 3.24 8.90 -6.46
C VAL A 20 3.10 8.65 -7.95
N LEU A 21 3.22 7.40 -8.39
CA LEU A 21 3.13 6.95 -9.76
C LEU A 21 1.75 6.34 -10.06
N GLU A 22 1.21 5.60 -9.11
CA GLU A 22 -0.12 4.98 -9.18
C GLU A 22 -0.81 5.10 -7.83
N ILE A 23 -2.14 5.23 -7.84
CA ILE A 23 -2.96 5.20 -6.63
C ILE A 23 -4.11 4.21 -6.81
N GLY A 24 -4.29 3.36 -5.81
CA GLY A 24 -5.40 2.42 -5.68
C GLY A 24 -6.27 2.79 -4.50
N ILE A 25 -7.59 2.76 -4.68
CA ILE A 25 -8.56 2.93 -3.60
C ILE A 25 -9.54 1.77 -3.65
N ALA A 26 -9.56 0.98 -2.60
CA ALA A 26 -10.59 -0.02 -2.33
C ALA A 26 -11.54 0.48 -1.23
N GLU A 27 -12.71 -0.11 -1.16
CA GLU A 27 -13.71 0.16 -0.14
C GLU A 27 -14.03 -1.13 0.61
N TYR A 28 -14.07 -1.01 1.94
CA TYR A 28 -14.60 -2.02 2.83
C TYR A 28 -15.95 -1.58 3.41
N ASP A 29 -17.01 -2.30 3.03
CA ASP A 29 -18.32 -2.20 3.66
C ASP A 29 -18.36 -3.10 4.91
N GLU A 30 -18.29 -2.47 6.08
CA GLU A 30 -18.31 -3.14 7.38
C GLU A 30 -19.63 -3.84 7.71
N VAL A 31 -20.73 -3.47 7.05
CA VAL A 31 -22.05 -4.08 7.26
C VAL A 31 -22.18 -5.36 6.45
N SER A 32 -21.84 -5.30 5.16
CA SER A 32 -21.94 -6.49 4.29
C SER A 32 -20.69 -7.37 4.33
N GLY A 33 -19.59 -6.88 4.88
CA GLY A 33 -18.28 -7.52 4.84
C GLY A 33 -17.67 -7.59 3.44
N LYS A 34 -18.10 -6.74 2.50
CA LYS A 34 -17.65 -6.76 1.10
C LYS A 34 -16.46 -5.82 0.92
N ILE A 35 -15.46 -6.27 0.16
CA ILE A 35 -14.36 -5.45 -0.32
C ILE A 35 -14.59 -5.20 -1.82
N SER A 36 -14.42 -3.97 -2.30
CA SER A 36 -14.57 -3.66 -3.72
C SER A 36 -13.57 -2.59 -4.17
N PRO A 37 -12.98 -2.72 -5.37
CA PRO A 37 -12.18 -1.64 -5.95
C PRO A 37 -13.08 -0.45 -6.28
N VAL A 38 -12.62 0.77 -6.00
CA VAL A 38 -13.36 2.01 -6.24
C VAL A 38 -12.64 2.91 -7.24
N TYR A 39 -11.31 2.97 -7.16
CA TYR A 39 -10.52 3.84 -8.01
C TYR A 39 -9.12 3.24 -8.22
N SER A 40 -8.61 3.33 -9.44
CA SER A 40 -7.26 2.86 -9.80
C SER A 40 -6.78 3.73 -10.93
N GLU A 41 -5.70 4.49 -10.68
CA GLU A 41 -5.12 5.30 -11.74
C GLU A 41 -3.60 5.39 -11.70
N MET A 42 -3.02 5.26 -12.88
CA MET A 42 -1.64 5.64 -13.17
C MET A 42 -1.58 7.14 -13.47
N ILE A 43 -0.53 7.81 -12.98
CA ILE A 43 -0.38 9.26 -13.07
C ILE A 43 0.60 9.63 -14.19
N ARG A 44 0.18 10.56 -15.06
CA ARG A 44 1.01 11.10 -16.13
C ARG A 44 1.99 12.13 -15.61
N TYR A 45 3.25 11.93 -15.97
CA TYR A 45 4.34 12.89 -15.75
C TYR A 45 5.13 13.09 -17.02
N ASP A 46 5.02 14.27 -17.63
CA ASP A 46 5.68 14.57 -18.90
C ASP A 46 7.21 14.56 -18.80
N ASP A 47 7.76 14.82 -17.60
CA ASP A 47 9.19 14.84 -17.31
C ASP A 47 9.74 13.51 -16.74
N ILE A 48 8.94 12.45 -16.68
CA ILE A 48 9.30 11.22 -15.94
C ILE A 48 10.55 10.52 -16.47
N VAL A 49 10.79 10.58 -17.78
CA VAL A 49 11.98 9.98 -18.40
C VAL A 49 13.25 10.72 -17.95
N GLU A 50 13.21 12.04 -17.91
CA GLU A 50 14.33 12.84 -17.41
C GLU A 50 14.52 12.64 -15.91
N PHE A 51 13.42 12.63 -15.15
CA PHE A 51 13.43 12.37 -13.71
C PHE A 51 14.07 11.01 -13.40
N ASP A 52 13.63 9.93 -14.06
CA ASP A 52 14.17 8.57 -13.88
C ASP A 52 15.68 8.52 -14.14
N SER A 53 16.16 9.18 -15.20
CA SER A 53 17.58 9.18 -15.57
C SER A 53 18.51 9.77 -14.50
N LYS A 54 17.98 10.68 -13.68
CA LYS A 54 18.68 11.39 -12.60
C LYS A 54 18.38 10.83 -11.22
N TYR A 55 17.35 9.98 -11.09
CA TYR A 55 16.92 9.46 -9.81
C TYR A 55 17.99 8.56 -9.16
N VAL A 56 18.20 8.75 -7.86
CA VAL A 56 19.17 7.99 -7.05
C VAL A 56 18.46 7.46 -5.80
N ASN A 57 18.37 6.14 -5.71
CA ASN A 57 17.75 5.43 -4.59
C ASN A 57 18.59 5.57 -3.31
N PRO A 58 18.03 5.24 -2.13
CA PRO A 58 18.76 5.26 -0.86
C PRO A 58 20.04 4.40 -0.84
N ASP A 59 20.06 3.31 -1.61
CA ASP A 59 21.22 2.42 -1.76
C ASP A 59 22.28 2.92 -2.76
N GLY A 60 22.07 4.10 -3.35
CA GLY A 60 22.95 4.70 -4.36
C GLY A 60 22.71 4.19 -5.78
N SER A 61 21.83 3.20 -5.98
CA SER A 61 21.49 2.72 -7.32
C SER A 61 20.72 3.80 -8.11
N ARG A 62 20.96 3.88 -9.41
CA ARG A 62 20.32 4.87 -10.30
C ARG A 62 19.04 4.32 -10.92
N ARG A 63 18.14 5.21 -11.34
CA ARG A 63 16.80 4.93 -11.88
C ARG A 63 15.80 4.44 -10.83
N ILE A 64 14.54 4.79 -11.02
CA ILE A 64 13.42 4.43 -10.16
C ILE A 64 13.38 2.92 -10.01
N TRP A 65 13.32 2.46 -8.76
CA TRP A 65 13.40 1.04 -8.44
C TRP A 65 12.23 0.24 -9.02
N ILE A 66 11.01 0.75 -8.91
CA ILE A 66 9.80 0.02 -9.29
C ILE A 66 9.76 -0.31 -10.79
N TYR A 67 10.25 0.57 -11.68
CA TYR A 67 10.31 0.28 -13.12
C TYR A 67 11.21 -0.91 -13.50
N ARG A 68 12.11 -1.32 -12.60
CA ARG A 68 13.07 -2.40 -12.83
C ARG A 68 12.70 -3.69 -12.12
N ASN A 69 11.85 -3.62 -11.09
CA ASN A 69 11.60 -4.71 -10.16
C ASN A 69 10.11 -5.08 -10.04
N SER A 70 9.23 -4.39 -10.76
CA SER A 70 7.81 -4.72 -10.91
C SER A 70 7.46 -4.95 -12.39
N ASP A 71 6.17 -5.09 -12.70
CA ASP A 71 5.66 -5.07 -14.06
C ASP A 71 5.40 -3.65 -14.60
N MET A 72 5.46 -2.62 -13.76
CA MET A 72 5.35 -1.21 -14.16
C MET A 72 6.55 -0.77 -15.01
N ARG A 73 6.30 0.05 -16.03
CA ARG A 73 7.31 0.62 -16.92
C ARG A 73 7.21 2.14 -16.98
N VAL A 74 8.30 2.81 -17.37
CA VAL A 74 8.31 4.27 -17.51
C VAL A 74 7.30 4.75 -18.55
N GLU A 75 7.02 3.93 -19.57
CA GLU A 75 6.02 4.21 -20.58
C GLU A 75 4.60 4.23 -20.01
N ASP A 76 4.33 3.50 -18.92
CA ASP A 76 2.99 3.49 -18.30
C ASP A 76 2.66 4.86 -17.70
N THR A 77 3.63 5.50 -17.04
CA THR A 77 3.48 6.84 -16.45
C THR A 77 3.72 7.95 -17.45
N LEU A 78 4.52 7.73 -18.51
CA LEU A 78 4.65 8.72 -19.57
C LEU A 78 3.37 8.83 -20.41
N ASN A 79 2.70 7.70 -20.66
CA ASN A 79 1.52 7.63 -21.52
C ASN A 79 0.20 7.51 -20.75
N ALA A 80 0.24 7.64 -19.42
CA ALA A 80 -0.96 7.59 -18.59
C ALA A 80 -2.00 8.65 -19.05
N PRO A 81 -3.30 8.33 -18.96
CA PRO A 81 -4.33 9.20 -19.52
C PRO A 81 -4.52 10.50 -18.72
N LYS A 82 -4.27 10.46 -17.41
CA LYS A 82 -4.55 11.54 -16.47
C LYS A 82 -3.27 12.09 -15.87
N ASP A 83 -3.14 13.41 -15.83
CA ASP A 83 -2.05 14.07 -15.12
C ASP A 83 -2.29 14.11 -13.59
N LEU A 84 -1.26 14.54 -12.87
CA LEU A 84 -1.29 14.64 -11.41
C LEU A 84 -2.45 15.50 -10.90
N ASP A 85 -2.70 16.66 -11.51
CA ASP A 85 -3.74 17.59 -11.05
C ASP A 85 -5.13 16.97 -11.18
N THR A 86 -5.38 16.25 -12.27
CA THR A 86 -6.64 15.52 -12.48
C THR A 86 -6.83 14.43 -11.43
N VAL A 87 -5.81 13.58 -11.22
CA VAL A 87 -5.89 12.48 -10.25
C VAL A 87 -6.04 13.01 -8.82
N VAL A 88 -5.31 14.06 -8.45
CA VAL A 88 -5.42 14.70 -7.13
C VAL A 88 -6.84 15.21 -6.89
N LYS A 89 -7.45 15.85 -7.88
CA LYS A 89 -8.82 16.35 -7.79
C LYS A 89 -9.82 15.20 -7.57
N GLU A 90 -9.74 14.15 -8.38
CA GLU A 90 -10.62 12.99 -8.29
C GLU A 90 -10.47 12.28 -6.93
N VAL A 91 -9.23 12.06 -6.48
CA VAL A 91 -8.96 11.44 -5.17
C VAL A 91 -9.53 12.28 -4.03
N ARG A 92 -9.33 13.60 -4.06
CA ARG A 92 -9.91 14.53 -3.07
C ARG A 92 -11.43 14.46 -3.03
N GLU A 93 -12.08 14.38 -4.19
CA GLU A 93 -13.54 14.24 -4.29
C GLU A 93 -14.01 12.90 -3.70
N ILE A 94 -13.31 11.80 -4.00
CA ILE A 94 -13.65 10.45 -3.50
C ILE A 94 -13.54 10.37 -1.98
N VAL A 95 -12.45 10.88 -1.40
CA VAL A 95 -12.13 10.70 0.03
C VAL A 95 -12.79 11.74 0.94
N SER A 96 -13.33 12.83 0.40
CA SER A 96 -13.86 13.94 1.21
C SER A 96 -14.96 13.49 2.16
N GLY A 97 -14.76 13.75 3.46
CA GLY A 97 -15.69 13.36 4.53
C GLY A 97 -15.73 11.87 4.82
N LYS A 98 -14.84 11.06 4.24
CA LYS A 98 -14.79 9.60 4.43
C LYS A 98 -13.80 9.19 5.51
N GLU A 99 -14.00 7.97 6.02
CA GLU A 99 -12.99 7.27 6.80
C GLU A 99 -11.97 6.62 5.87
N VAL A 100 -10.68 6.81 6.15
CA VAL A 100 -9.59 6.28 5.32
C VAL A 100 -8.53 5.56 6.15
N THR A 101 -7.82 4.64 5.51
CA THR A 101 -6.67 3.89 6.03
C THR A 101 -5.76 3.42 4.88
N SER A 102 -4.59 2.90 5.20
CA SER A 102 -3.73 2.08 4.33
C SER A 102 -3.09 0.99 5.17
N TYR A 103 -2.37 0.05 4.56
CA TYR A 103 -1.49 -0.83 5.32
C TYR A 103 -0.46 -0.01 6.09
N ASN A 104 0.37 0.75 5.39
CA ASN A 104 1.43 1.55 5.99
C ASN A 104 1.05 3.03 6.06
N VAL A 105 0.20 3.38 7.03
CA VAL A 105 -0.31 4.76 7.21
C VAL A 105 0.82 5.81 7.27
N GLY A 106 1.93 5.48 7.94
CA GLY A 106 3.07 6.38 8.03
C GLY A 106 3.74 6.66 6.69
N PHE A 107 3.73 5.68 5.80
CA PHE A 107 4.25 5.80 4.44
C PHE A 107 3.26 6.54 3.54
N ASP A 108 2.11 5.94 3.20
CA ASP A 108 1.20 6.48 2.19
C ASP A 108 0.69 7.87 2.59
N PHE A 109 0.14 8.00 3.80
CA PHE A 109 -0.40 9.27 4.24
C PHE A 109 0.69 10.22 4.72
N GLY A 110 1.60 9.75 5.57
CA GLY A 110 2.60 10.61 6.18
C GLY A 110 3.56 11.24 5.19
N LYS A 111 4.11 10.44 4.27
CA LYS A 111 5.12 10.86 3.30
C LYS A 111 4.55 11.43 2.01
N PHE A 112 3.32 11.06 1.63
CA PHE A 112 2.73 11.46 0.35
C PHE A 112 1.38 12.17 0.51
N LEU A 113 0.31 11.48 0.88
CA LEU A 113 -1.06 11.99 0.71
C LEU A 113 -1.41 13.18 1.62
N TYR A 114 -0.69 13.36 2.74
CA TYR A 114 -0.84 14.56 3.58
C TYR A 114 0.01 15.75 3.13
N GLN A 115 0.91 15.57 2.16
CA GLN A 115 1.72 16.64 1.59
C GLN A 115 1.05 17.20 0.33
N GLU A 116 1.43 18.41 -0.09
CA GLU A 116 1.02 18.92 -1.40
C GLU A 116 1.61 18.05 -2.53
N PRO A 117 0.88 17.82 -3.64
CA PRO A 117 -0.41 18.42 -3.99
C PRO A 117 -1.64 17.68 -3.45
N TRP A 118 -1.47 16.55 -2.76
CA TRP A 118 -2.58 15.72 -2.29
C TRP A 118 -3.34 16.39 -1.13
N ASN A 119 -2.62 16.78 -0.07
CA ASN A 119 -3.10 17.50 1.10
C ASN A 119 -4.49 17.07 1.60
N ILE A 120 -4.71 15.76 1.75
CA ILE A 120 -6.03 15.23 2.15
C ILE A 120 -6.23 15.19 3.68
N ARG A 121 -5.23 15.62 4.47
CA ARG A 121 -5.20 15.45 5.94
C ARG A 121 -6.45 15.95 6.64
N ASN A 122 -6.94 17.12 6.24
CA ASN A 122 -8.11 17.76 6.86
C ASN A 122 -9.43 17.43 6.15
N MET A 123 -9.40 16.56 5.14
CA MET A 123 -10.57 16.14 4.36
C MET A 123 -11.12 14.79 4.79
N VAL A 124 -10.36 14.02 5.57
CA VAL A 124 -10.62 12.62 5.90
C VAL A 124 -10.60 12.40 7.40
N THR A 125 -11.29 11.36 7.87
CA THR A 125 -11.11 10.83 9.22
C THR A 125 -10.22 9.58 9.15
N ARG A 126 -9.09 9.59 9.84
CA ARG A 126 -8.23 8.39 9.88
C ARG A 126 -8.78 7.40 10.89
N LYS A 127 -9.04 6.16 10.44
CA LYS A 127 -9.67 5.14 11.28
C LYS A 127 -8.65 4.29 12.04
N ILE A 128 -7.82 3.54 11.32
CA ILE A 128 -7.02 2.44 11.85
C ILE A 128 -5.62 2.47 11.21
N ASP A 129 -4.63 1.87 11.89
CA ASP A 129 -3.33 1.53 11.32
C ASP A 129 -3.30 0.02 11.07
N ILE A 130 -3.53 -0.40 9.83
CA ILE A 130 -3.68 -1.82 9.50
C ILE A 130 -2.38 -2.57 9.75
N MET A 131 -1.22 -2.04 9.33
CA MET A 131 0.09 -2.68 9.54
C MET A 131 0.35 -2.93 11.03
N LYS A 132 0.00 -1.97 11.89
CA LYS A 132 0.14 -2.17 13.34
C LYS A 132 -0.72 -3.32 13.86
N LEU A 133 -2.02 -3.30 13.55
CA LEU A 133 -2.95 -4.35 14.01
C LEU A 133 -2.58 -5.72 13.44
N ALA A 134 -2.29 -5.79 12.14
CA ALA A 134 -1.87 -7.00 11.46
C ALA A 134 -0.59 -7.58 12.07
N THR A 135 0.41 -6.74 12.31
CA THR A 135 1.69 -7.19 12.90
C THR A 135 1.48 -7.78 14.30
N THR A 136 0.69 -7.12 15.14
CA THR A 136 0.37 -7.66 16.47
C THR A 136 -0.34 -9.01 16.36
N LYS A 137 -1.36 -9.13 15.51
CA LYS A 137 -2.13 -10.37 15.40
C LYS A 137 -1.33 -11.52 14.79
N VAL A 138 -0.54 -11.24 13.75
CA VAL A 138 0.31 -12.24 13.10
C VAL A 138 1.34 -12.81 14.07
N TYR A 139 1.99 -11.95 14.86
CA TYR A 139 2.95 -12.44 15.84
C TYR A 139 2.29 -13.17 17.01
N GLU A 140 1.11 -12.76 17.46
CA GLU A 140 0.31 -13.54 18.42
C GLU A 140 0.08 -14.96 17.92
N LEU A 141 -0.35 -15.11 16.65
CA LEU A 141 -0.57 -16.42 16.03
C LEU A 141 0.71 -17.22 15.83
N ALA A 142 1.82 -16.55 15.49
CA ALA A 142 3.12 -17.20 15.34
C ALA A 142 3.65 -17.73 16.68
N ASP A 143 3.49 -16.95 17.75
CA ASP A 143 3.93 -17.30 19.10
C ASP A 143 3.05 -18.41 19.72
N SER A 144 1.77 -18.49 19.34
CA SER A 144 0.85 -19.56 19.74
C SER A 144 0.87 -20.79 18.82
N ASP A 145 1.83 -20.87 17.90
CA ASP A 145 1.98 -21.95 16.92
C ASP A 145 0.71 -22.23 16.07
N SER A 146 -0.07 -21.19 15.81
CA SER A 146 -1.40 -21.26 15.19
C SER A 146 -1.42 -20.91 13.70
N ILE A 147 -0.26 -20.63 13.10
CA ILE A 147 -0.13 -20.42 11.65
C ILE A 147 0.00 -21.78 10.96
N GLU A 148 -0.80 -22.01 9.92
CA GLU A 148 -0.80 -23.27 9.16
C GLU A 148 0.47 -23.45 8.32
N ASP A 149 0.90 -22.39 7.63
CA ASP A 149 2.16 -22.37 6.88
C ASP A 149 3.35 -22.26 7.86
N LYS A 150 3.89 -23.42 8.25
CA LYS A 150 5.04 -23.51 9.16
C LYS A 150 6.31 -22.90 8.59
N GLY A 151 6.51 -22.93 7.27
CA GLY A 151 7.66 -22.29 6.64
C GLY A 151 7.60 -20.78 6.73
N LEU A 152 6.41 -20.21 6.53
CA LEU A 152 6.15 -18.78 6.74
C LEU A 152 6.32 -18.39 8.21
N GLN A 153 5.76 -19.17 9.14
CA GLN A 153 5.86 -18.92 10.58
C GLN A 153 7.32 -18.87 11.04
N GLU A 154 8.13 -19.88 10.71
CA GLU A 154 9.55 -19.92 11.05
C GLU A 154 10.32 -18.72 10.48
N ARG A 155 10.01 -18.32 9.24
CA ARG A 155 10.63 -17.14 8.62
C ARG A 155 10.24 -15.86 9.36
N LEU A 156 8.97 -15.67 9.71
CA LEU A 156 8.49 -14.49 10.42
C LEU A 156 9.15 -14.35 11.81
N LEU A 157 9.26 -15.45 12.55
CA LEU A 157 9.91 -15.46 13.87
C LEU A 157 11.39 -15.14 13.75
N ARG A 158 12.10 -15.76 12.81
CA ARG A 158 13.52 -15.47 12.54
C ARG A 158 13.74 -14.01 12.14
N GLU A 159 12.94 -13.48 11.21
CA GLU A 159 13.05 -12.08 10.78
C GLU A 159 12.75 -11.08 11.91
N ARG A 160 11.89 -11.45 12.87
CA ARG A 160 11.63 -10.66 14.08
C ARG A 160 12.85 -10.65 15.01
N GLU A 161 13.45 -11.81 15.26
CA GLU A 161 14.62 -11.97 16.13
C GLU A 161 15.88 -11.28 15.57
N ASP A 162 16.09 -11.39 14.26
CA ASP A 162 17.22 -10.75 13.57
C ASP A 162 17.04 -9.23 13.42
N SER A 163 15.86 -8.69 13.75
CA SER A 163 15.60 -7.27 13.61
C SER A 163 16.24 -6.46 14.73
N CYS A 164 16.99 -5.43 14.35
CA CYS A 164 17.42 -4.38 15.26
C CYS A 164 16.28 -3.45 15.72
N TYR A 165 15.06 -3.63 15.18
CA TYR A 165 13.86 -2.96 15.64
C TYR A 165 12.99 -3.95 16.43
N PRO A 166 12.61 -3.62 17.68
CA PRO A 166 11.83 -4.52 18.53
C PRO A 166 10.44 -4.86 17.97
N GLU A 167 9.94 -4.07 17.02
CA GLU A 167 8.67 -4.26 16.33
C GLU A 167 8.90 -4.29 14.81
N LYS A 168 9.54 -5.36 14.32
CA LYS A 168 9.65 -5.58 12.86
C LYS A 168 8.25 -5.66 12.27
N TRP A 169 7.88 -4.69 11.43
CA TRP A 169 6.59 -4.71 10.75
C TRP A 169 6.48 -5.90 9.80
N VAL A 170 5.35 -6.60 9.85
CA VAL A 170 4.99 -7.66 8.90
C VAL A 170 4.64 -7.02 7.56
N ARG A 171 4.98 -7.67 6.45
CA ARG A 171 4.63 -7.21 5.10
C ARG A 171 3.15 -7.53 4.82
N SER A 172 2.46 -6.71 4.04
CA SER A 172 1.04 -6.90 3.70
C SER A 172 0.76 -8.29 3.15
N ILE A 173 1.57 -8.78 2.21
CA ILE A 173 1.46 -10.13 1.64
C ILE A 173 1.59 -11.25 2.68
N ASP A 174 2.48 -11.07 3.66
CA ASP A 174 2.70 -12.07 4.72
C ASP A 174 1.53 -12.04 5.72
N ALA A 175 1.05 -10.85 6.07
CA ALA A 175 -0.13 -10.69 6.90
C ALA A 175 -1.37 -11.28 6.24
N TYR A 176 -1.57 -11.05 4.93
CA TYR A 176 -2.68 -11.65 4.20
C TYR A 176 -2.60 -13.18 4.21
N ARG A 177 -1.44 -13.77 3.91
CA ARG A 177 -1.28 -15.24 3.91
C ARG A 177 -1.60 -15.87 5.27
N VAL A 178 -1.28 -15.17 6.36
CA VAL A 178 -1.59 -15.65 7.71
C VAL A 178 -3.06 -15.45 8.08
N LEU A 179 -3.64 -14.30 7.75
CA LEU A 179 -4.99 -13.92 8.20
C LEU A 179 -6.09 -14.41 7.25
N CYS A 180 -5.78 -14.68 5.99
CA CYS A 180 -6.70 -15.11 4.95
C CYS A 180 -6.22 -16.42 4.29
N PRO A 181 -6.11 -17.54 5.03
CA PRO A 181 -5.53 -18.79 4.51
C PRO A 181 -6.34 -19.40 3.35
N GLU A 182 -7.65 -19.14 3.29
CA GLU A 182 -8.53 -19.56 2.19
C GLU A 182 -8.28 -18.81 0.87
N ASP A 183 -7.37 -17.82 0.88
CA ASP A 183 -6.99 -16.99 -0.26
C ASP A 183 -8.17 -16.46 -1.09
N PRO A 184 -9.07 -15.65 -0.50
CA PRO A 184 -10.25 -15.13 -1.20
C PRO A 184 -9.93 -14.28 -2.44
N MET A 185 -8.71 -13.77 -2.58
CA MET A 185 -8.28 -13.01 -3.76
C MET A 185 -7.62 -13.86 -4.85
N GLY A 186 -7.14 -15.07 -4.53
CA GLY A 186 -6.31 -15.84 -5.45
C GLY A 186 -5.00 -15.12 -5.76
N LEU A 187 -4.08 -15.07 -4.79
CA LEU A 187 -2.77 -14.41 -4.93
C LEU A 187 -1.94 -14.96 -6.10
N GLU A 188 -2.17 -16.23 -6.48
CA GLU A 188 -1.52 -16.82 -7.66
C GLU A 188 -1.93 -16.10 -8.96
N GLY A 189 -1.08 -15.18 -9.41
CA GLY A 189 -1.25 -14.45 -10.67
C GLY A 189 -1.64 -12.98 -10.50
N MET A 190 -1.75 -12.50 -9.26
CA MET A 190 -1.97 -11.08 -8.97
C MET A 190 -0.77 -10.25 -9.42
N ARG A 191 -1.05 -9.09 -10.02
CA ARG A 191 -0.04 -8.08 -10.32
C ARG A 191 0.05 -7.18 -9.10
N HIS A 192 1.25 -6.91 -8.61
CA HIS A 192 1.45 -5.99 -7.48
C HIS A 192 1.25 -4.55 -7.96
N ARG A 193 -0.03 -4.17 -8.09
CA ARG A 193 -0.51 -2.84 -8.47
C ARG A 193 -1.22 -2.25 -7.27
N ALA A 194 -1.22 -0.91 -7.17
CA ALA A 194 -1.80 -0.22 -6.02
C ALA A 194 -3.24 -0.64 -5.70
N ILE A 195 -4.08 -0.92 -6.72
CA ILE A 195 -5.47 -1.35 -6.48
C ILE A 195 -5.58 -2.77 -5.94
N ASP A 196 -4.73 -3.68 -6.42
CA ASP A 196 -4.72 -5.07 -5.99
C ASP A 196 -4.25 -5.15 -4.53
N ASP A 197 -3.21 -4.37 -4.18
CA ASP A 197 -2.73 -4.23 -2.82
C ASP A 197 -3.79 -3.57 -1.91
N ALA A 198 -4.46 -2.49 -2.33
CA ALA A 198 -5.55 -1.88 -1.56
C ALA A 198 -6.72 -2.85 -1.27
N VAL A 199 -7.06 -3.73 -2.22
CA VAL A 199 -8.09 -4.78 -2.01
C VAL A 199 -7.59 -5.85 -1.03
N MET A 200 -6.32 -6.28 -1.15
CA MET A 200 -5.69 -7.21 -0.19
C MET A 200 -5.69 -6.67 1.23
N GLU A 201 -5.36 -5.40 1.37
CA GLU A 201 -5.40 -4.69 2.64
C GLU A 201 -6.82 -4.59 3.22
N GLY A 202 -7.84 -4.45 2.36
CA GLY A 202 -9.24 -4.55 2.75
C GLY A 202 -9.61 -5.91 3.34
N TRP A 203 -9.09 -7.01 2.76
CA TRP A 203 -9.26 -8.36 3.33
C TRP A 203 -8.55 -8.51 4.66
N ILE A 204 -7.33 -7.99 4.80
CA ILE A 204 -6.61 -7.98 6.08
C ILE A 204 -7.42 -7.21 7.13
N LEU A 205 -7.90 -6.01 6.80
CA LEU A 205 -8.71 -5.19 7.71
C LEU A 205 -9.98 -5.93 8.16
N LYS A 206 -10.64 -6.64 7.25
CA LYS A 206 -11.83 -7.45 7.57
C LYS A 206 -11.56 -8.48 8.67
N GLN A 207 -10.41 -9.16 8.64
CA GLN A 207 -10.03 -10.16 9.65
C GLN A 207 -9.53 -9.56 10.97
N LEU A 208 -9.28 -8.26 11.02
CA LEU A 208 -8.78 -7.57 12.22
C LEU A 208 -9.89 -6.89 13.02
N VAL A 209 -11.02 -6.61 12.36
CA VAL A 209 -12.17 -5.91 12.98
C VAL A 209 -13.27 -6.91 13.40
N TYR A 210 -13.17 -8.17 12.97
CA TYR A 210 -14.09 -9.28 13.30
C TYR A 210 -13.31 -10.56 13.60
#